data_AF-A0A356AWA0-F1
#
_entry.id   AF-A0A356AWA0-F1
#
_cell.length_a   1.000
_cell.length_b   1.000
_cell.length_c   1.000
_cell.angle_alpha   90.00
_cell.angle_beta   90.00
_cell.angle_gamma   90.00
#
_symmetry.space_group_name_H-M   'P 1'
#
loop_
_entity.id
_entity.type
_entity.pdbx_description
1 polymer ?
#
loop_
_entity_poly.entity_id
_entity_poly.type
_entity_poly.pdbx_seq_one_letter_code
_entity_poly.pdbx_strand_id
1 'polypeptide(L)'
;KINGVPREDGFIITVASELMAILCLANDLDDLKERIKRIVVAYSVTGQPIRVEDLKVQGAMALLLKDAIKPNLVQTLENTPALVHGGPFANIAHG
;
A
#
# COMPACT_ATOMS: atom_id res chain seq x y z
N LYS A 1 -9.87 23.62 18.95
CA LYS A 1 -10.84 22.49 19.08
C LYS A 1 -10.02 21.21 19.20
N ILE A 2 -10.34 20.32 20.15
CA ILE A 2 -9.54 19.11 20.45
C ILE A 2 -9.63 18.06 19.33
N ASN A 3 -10.76 18.03 18.60
CA ASN A 3 -11.08 16.94 17.65
C ASN A 3 -10.86 17.31 16.16
N GLY A 4 -10.10 18.36 15.86
CA GLY A 4 -9.78 18.73 14.47
C GLY A 4 -10.94 19.33 13.66
N VAL A 5 -10.93 19.06 12.35
CA VAL A 5 -11.83 19.62 11.34
C VAL A 5 -12.81 18.53 10.86
N PRO A 6 -14.13 18.72 10.95
CA PRO A 6 -15.11 17.75 10.43
C PRO A 6 -14.95 17.56 8.91
N ARG A 7 -15.00 16.29 8.47
CA ARG A 7 -15.03 15.89 7.06
C ARG A 7 -15.79 14.58 6.90
N GLU A 8 -16.25 14.31 5.68
CA GLU A 8 -16.72 12.97 5.31
C GLU A 8 -15.53 12.02 5.07
N ASP A 9 -15.76 10.74 5.31
CA ASP A 9 -14.77 9.68 5.12
C ASP A 9 -15.45 8.32 4.91
N GLY A 10 -14.67 7.32 4.50
CA GLY A 10 -15.16 5.96 4.32
C GLY A 10 -14.09 4.90 4.61
N PHE A 11 -14.55 3.65 4.73
CA PHE A 11 -13.66 2.49 4.87
C PHE A 11 -13.73 1.63 3.62
N ILE A 12 -12.59 1.03 3.29
CA ILE A 12 -12.47 -0.04 2.30
C ILE A 12 -11.85 -1.26 2.98
N ILE A 13 -12.15 -2.45 2.46
CA ILE A 13 -11.47 -3.67 2.91
C ILE A 13 -9.98 -3.61 2.53
N THR A 14 -9.10 -4.15 3.36
CA THR A 14 -7.63 -3.98 3.24
C THR A 14 -7.05 -4.31 1.86
N VAL A 15 -7.56 -5.37 1.21
CA VAL A 15 -7.07 -5.81 -0.12
C VAL A 15 -7.39 -4.81 -1.25
N ALA A 16 -8.35 -3.91 -1.03
CA ALA A 16 -8.68 -2.83 -1.96
C ALA A 16 -7.75 -1.61 -1.82
N SER A 17 -6.85 -1.61 -0.83
CA SER A 17 -5.90 -0.52 -0.64
C SER A 17 -4.89 -0.45 -1.79
N GLU A 18 -4.59 0.77 -2.26
CA GLU A 18 -3.48 0.99 -3.21
C GLU A 18 -2.14 0.47 -2.65
N LEU A 19 -1.96 0.44 -1.32
CA LEU A 19 -0.79 -0.18 -0.69
C LEU A 19 -0.67 -1.68 -0.97
N MET A 20 -1.80 -2.40 -1.09
CA MET A 20 -1.78 -3.81 -1.47
C MET A 20 -1.31 -3.96 -2.92
N ALA A 21 -1.84 -3.14 -3.84
CA ALA A 21 -1.40 -3.15 -5.22
C ALA A 21 0.09 -2.79 -5.36
N ILE A 22 0.56 -1.81 -4.59
CA ILE A 22 1.98 -1.41 -4.57
C ILE A 22 2.86 -2.53 -4.01
N LEU A 23 2.44 -3.21 -2.93
CA LEU A 23 3.15 -4.36 -2.38
C LEU A 23 3.33 -5.47 -3.43
N CYS A 24 2.30 -5.74 -4.23
CA CYS A 24 2.33 -6.76 -5.27
C CYS A 24 3.16 -6.39 -6.51
N LEU A 25 3.46 -5.09 -6.72
CA LEU A 25 4.18 -4.59 -7.90
C LEU A 25 5.59 -4.09 -7.59
N ALA A 26 5.98 -4.00 -6.32
CA ALA A 26 7.29 -3.52 -5.92
C ALA A 26 8.36 -4.61 -6.17
N ASN A 27 9.49 -4.20 -6.74
CA ASN A 27 10.62 -5.11 -6.97
C ASN A 27 11.48 -5.34 -5.71
N ASP A 28 11.54 -4.34 -4.84
CA ASP A 28 12.30 -4.34 -3.60
C ASP A 28 11.76 -3.26 -2.65
N LEU A 29 12.39 -3.12 -1.47
CA LEU A 29 11.95 -2.17 -0.44
C LEU A 29 12.13 -0.70 -0.86
N ASP A 30 13.11 -0.39 -1.71
CA ASP A 30 13.32 0.97 -2.20
C ASP A 30 12.31 1.33 -3.28
N ASP A 31 11.99 0.43 -4.21
CA ASP A 31 10.89 0.58 -5.17
C ASP A 31 9.53 0.67 -4.45
N LEU A 32 9.29 -0.15 -3.42
CA LEU A 32 8.09 -0.06 -2.58
C LEU A 32 7.95 1.36 -2.01
N LYS A 33 9.01 1.88 -1.38
CA LYS A 33 9.03 3.22 -0.80
C LYS A 33 8.81 4.32 -1.85
N GLU A 34 9.43 4.21 -3.03
CA GLU A 34 9.27 5.18 -4.12
C GLU A 34 7.88 5.15 -4.75
N ARG A 35 7.22 3.98 -4.77
CA ARG A 35 5.82 3.86 -5.19
C ARG A 35 4.88 4.47 -4.16
N ILE A 36 5.05 4.15 -2.87
CA ILE A 36 4.27 4.74 -1.77
C ILE A 36 4.35 6.26 -1.79
N LYS A 37 5.55 6.80 -1.97
CA LYS A 37 5.82 8.24 -2.07
C LYS A 37 4.93 8.94 -3.11
N ARG A 38 4.63 8.28 -4.23
CA ARG A 38 3.91 8.84 -5.38
C ARG A 38 2.38 8.79 -5.24
N ILE A 39 1.83 8.07 -4.26
CA ILE A 39 0.38 7.99 -3.99
C ILE A 39 -0.18 9.40 -3.79
N VAL A 40 -1.27 9.73 -4.49
CA VAL A 40 -2.02 10.98 -4.29
C VAL A 40 -3.09 10.74 -3.22
N VAL A 41 -3.05 11.53 -2.14
CA VAL A 41 -3.94 11.35 -0.98
C VAL A 41 -5.01 12.43 -0.87
N ALA A 42 -4.81 13.59 -1.48
CA ALA A 42 -5.75 14.69 -1.46
C ALA A 42 -5.48 15.67 -2.62
N TYR A 43 -6.35 16.67 -2.73
CA TYR A 43 -6.11 17.85 -3.55
C TYR A 43 -6.17 19.09 -2.65
N SER A 44 -5.26 20.03 -2.88
CA SER A 44 -5.26 21.33 -2.23
C SER A 44 -6.47 22.18 -2.67
N VAL A 45 -6.70 23.29 -1.97
CA VAL A 45 -7.78 24.24 -2.30
C VAL A 45 -7.64 24.85 -3.70
N THR A 46 -6.43 24.86 -4.26
CA THR A 46 -6.14 25.31 -5.64
C THR A 46 -6.12 24.17 -6.66
N GLY A 47 -6.53 22.96 -6.26
CA GLY A 47 -6.61 21.79 -7.14
C GLY A 47 -5.28 21.06 -7.38
N GLN A 48 -4.19 21.46 -6.73
CA GLN A 48 -2.92 20.76 -6.86
C GLN A 48 -2.94 19.45 -6.07
N PRO A 49 -2.44 18.32 -6.64
CA PRO A 49 -2.40 17.04 -5.95
C PRO A 49 -1.45 17.10 -4.76
N ILE A 50 -1.87 16.50 -3.65
CA ILE A 50 -1.05 16.29 -2.45
C ILE A 50 -0.69 14.80 -2.41
N ARG A 51 0.60 14.51 -2.40
CA ARG A 51 1.16 13.15 -2.37
C ARG A 51 1.61 12.76 -0.96
N VAL A 52 1.85 11.47 -0.76
CA VAL A 52 2.41 10.96 0.51
C VAL A 52 3.75 11.61 0.86
N GLU A 53 4.56 11.93 -0.14
CA GLU A 53 5.86 12.60 0.06
C GLU A 53 5.74 13.99 0.71
N ASP A 54 4.68 14.73 0.37
CA ASP A 54 4.42 16.06 0.92
C ASP A 54 4.13 15.99 2.43
N LEU A 55 3.61 14.85 2.89
CA LEU A 55 3.36 14.54 4.30
C LEU A 55 4.59 13.95 5.01
N LYS A 56 5.64 13.58 4.28
CA LYS A 56 6.91 13.02 4.80
C LYS A 56 6.75 11.72 5.59
N VAL A 57 5.78 10.87 5.22
CA VAL A 57 5.48 9.61 5.94
C VAL A 57 5.86 8.33 5.18
N GLN A 58 6.31 8.43 3.93
CA GLN A 58 6.66 7.29 3.06
C GLN A 58 7.69 6.33 3.69
N GLY A 59 8.66 6.86 4.44
CA GLY A 59 9.67 6.05 5.13
C GLY A 59 9.08 5.22 6.26
N ALA A 60 8.18 5.80 7.06
CA ALA A 60 7.49 5.09 8.13
C ALA A 60 6.55 4.01 7.59
N MET A 61 5.84 4.30 6.49
CA MET A 61 4.99 3.32 5.81
C MET A 61 5.80 2.15 5.24
N ALA A 62 6.91 2.43 4.56
CA ALA A 62 7.80 1.38 4.06
C ALA A 62 8.41 0.55 5.21
N LEU A 63 8.73 1.17 6.35
CA LEU A 63 9.24 0.46 7.53
C LEU A 63 8.22 -0.55 8.07
N LEU A 64 6.94 -0.19 8.14
CA LEU A 64 5.87 -1.10 8.56
C LEU A 64 5.70 -2.30 7.61
N LEU A 65 6.08 -2.14 6.34
CA LEU A 65 5.98 -3.18 5.31
C LEU A 65 7.30 -3.93 5.08
N LYS A 66 8.37 -3.62 5.82
CA LYS A 66 9.72 -4.18 5.62
C LYS A 66 9.76 -5.70 5.64
N ASP A 67 9.03 -6.33 6.55
CA ASP A 67 8.94 -7.79 6.61
C ASP A 67 7.81 -8.32 5.73
N ALA A 68 6.74 -7.54 5.56
CA ALA A 68 5.59 -7.91 4.75
C ALA A 68 5.91 -8.07 3.26
N ILE A 69 6.97 -7.42 2.73
CA ILE A 69 7.44 -7.56 1.34
C ILE A 69 8.13 -8.91 1.08
N LYS A 70 8.44 -9.69 2.12
CA LYS A 70 9.06 -11.01 1.94
C LYS A 70 7.99 -12.04 1.54
N PRO A 71 8.19 -12.82 0.46
CA PRO A 71 7.29 -13.91 0.10
C PRO A 71 7.21 -14.97 1.20
N ASN A 72 6.02 -15.54 1.43
CA ASN A 72 5.83 -16.60 2.41
C ASN A 72 5.97 -17.95 1.73
N LEU A 73 6.89 -18.78 2.21
CA LEU A 73 7.09 -20.15 1.75
C LEU A 73 6.17 -21.11 2.53
N VAL A 74 5.43 -21.90 1.78
CA VAL A 74 4.57 -22.98 2.29
C VAL A 74 4.75 -24.22 1.40
N GLN A 75 3.91 -25.24 1.58
CA GLN A 75 3.95 -26.47 0.79
C GLN A 75 2.55 -26.96 0.42
N THR A 76 2.45 -27.73 -0.67
CA THR A 76 1.25 -28.48 -1.05
C THR A 76 1.10 -29.76 -0.22
N LEU A 77 0.00 -30.51 -0.41
CA LEU A 77 -0.21 -31.82 0.23
C LEU A 77 0.86 -32.87 -0.15
N GLU A 78 1.51 -32.68 -1.29
CA GLU A 78 2.59 -33.56 -1.79
C GLU A 78 3.98 -33.06 -1.37
N ASN A 79 4.04 -32.09 -0.44
CA ASN A 79 5.25 -31.43 0.02
C ASN A 79 6.00 -30.63 -1.06
N THR A 80 5.32 -30.27 -2.15
CA THR A 80 5.90 -29.37 -3.17
C THR A 80 5.96 -27.94 -2.62
N PRO A 81 7.10 -27.25 -2.66
CA PRO A 81 7.21 -25.86 -2.21
C PRO A 81 6.31 -24.91 -3.01
N ALA A 82 5.65 -23.98 -2.33
CA ALA A 82 4.80 -22.95 -2.93
C ALA A 82 4.96 -21.60 -2.22
N LEU A 83 4.82 -20.50 -2.96
CA LEU A 83 4.84 -19.14 -2.42
C LEU A 83 3.41 -18.58 -2.36
N VAL A 84 3.05 -17.97 -1.22
CA VAL A 84 1.79 -17.23 -1.05
C VAL A 84 2.11 -15.80 -0.61
N HIS A 85 1.87 -14.84 -1.49
CA HIS A 85 2.26 -13.45 -1.26
C HIS A 85 1.36 -12.47 -2.02
N GLY A 86 0.89 -11.43 -1.31
CA GLY A 86 -0.01 -10.43 -1.88
C GLY A 86 -1.43 -10.94 -2.10
N GLY A 87 -2.29 -10.04 -2.59
CA GLY A 87 -3.69 -10.34 -2.89
C GLY A 87 -4.48 -9.06 -3.11
N PRO A 88 -4.26 -8.34 -4.24
CA PRO A 88 -5.05 -7.17 -4.58
C PRO A 88 -6.45 -7.60 -5.06
N PHE A 89 -7.24 -6.63 -5.52
CA PHE A 89 -8.51 -6.89 -6.22
C PHE A 89 -8.33 -6.94 -7.74
N ALA A 90 -9.06 -7.85 -8.40
CA ALA A 90 -9.03 -8.05 -9.85
C ALA A 90 -9.69 -6.93 -10.67
N ASN A 91 -10.55 -6.11 -10.05
CA ASN A 91 -11.38 -5.12 -10.75
C ASN A 91 -10.83 -3.69 -10.68
N ILE A 92 -10.28 -3.30 -9.53
CA ILE A 92 -9.71 -1.97 -9.28
C ILE A 92 -8.18 -1.99 -9.23
N ALA A 93 -7.58 -3.17 -9.32
CA ALA A 93 -6.14 -3.40 -9.42
C ALA A 93 -5.85 -4.56 -10.40
N HIS A 94 -4.73 -5.26 -10.25
CA HIS A 94 -4.15 -6.13 -11.29
C HIS A 94 -4.28 -7.65 -11.02
N GLY A 95 -5.07 -8.07 -10.03
CA GLY A 95 -5.21 -9.48 -9.67
C GLY A 95 -6.33 -9.72 -8.70
#